data_AF-A0A661IEJ0-F1
#
_entry.id   AF-A0A661IEJ0-F1
#
_cell.length_a   1.000
_cell.length_b   1.000
_cell.length_c   1.000
_cell.angle_alpha   90.00
_cell.angle_beta   90.00
_cell.angle_gamma   90.00
#
_symmetry.space_group_name_H-M   'P 1'
#
loop_
_entity.id
_entity.type
_entity.pdbx_description
1 polymer ?
#
loop_
_entity_poly.entity_id
_entity_poly.type
_entity_poly.pdbx_seq_one_letter_code
_entity_poly.pdbx_strand_id
1 'polypeptide(L)'
;MGAKIREDPRFSSFSTMDIGDLSQLDLAEDIDYSLLQLYVERLRNIEEALRRLEEGTYGYCEECGKPIGLKRLKVLPFTRYCVKCQERLEKMGQPSKLKMMRRLEELEPEEEEEEL
;
A
#
# COMPACT_ATOMS: atom_id res chain seq x y z
N MET A 1 53.71 26.44 6.64
CA MET A 1 52.41 26.47 5.95
C MET A 1 51.70 25.14 6.18
N GLY A 2 50.75 25.06 7.10
CA GLY A 2 49.84 23.91 7.22
C GLY A 2 48.63 24.14 6.33
N ALA A 3 48.37 23.24 5.38
CA ALA A 3 47.13 23.29 4.62
C ALA A 3 45.97 22.98 5.57
N LYS A 4 45.09 23.97 5.80
CA LYS A 4 43.85 23.73 6.55
C LYS A 4 42.95 22.85 5.68
N ILE A 5 42.75 21.60 6.10
CA ILE A 5 41.72 20.73 5.57
C ILE A 5 40.39 21.45 5.82
N ARG A 6 39.69 21.83 4.76
CA ARG A 6 38.32 22.34 4.87
C ARG A 6 37.43 21.12 5.05
N GLU A 7 36.88 20.95 6.24
CA GLU A 7 35.86 19.93 6.49
C GLU A 7 34.63 20.27 5.64
N ASP A 8 34.28 19.38 4.69
CA ASP A 8 33.01 19.47 3.96
C ASP A 8 31.90 18.99 4.91
N PRO A 9 30.93 19.85 5.29
CA PRO A 9 29.88 19.48 6.23
C PRO A 9 29.00 18.32 5.74
N ARG A 10 29.04 17.98 4.45
CA ARG A 10 28.35 16.80 3.90
C ARG A 10 29.06 15.48 4.24
N PHE A 11 30.33 15.52 4.61
CA PHE A 11 31.13 14.33 4.93
C PHE A 11 30.98 13.89 6.41
N SER A 12 30.50 14.76 7.29
CA SER A 12 30.33 14.50 8.74
C SER A 12 29.03 13.77 9.10
N SER A 13 28.06 13.71 8.19
CA SER A 13 26.70 13.25 8.52
C SER A 13 26.55 11.72 8.54
N PHE A 14 27.45 10.98 7.89
CA PHE A 14 27.32 9.51 7.78
C PHE A 14 28.09 8.78 8.89
N SER A 15 29.12 9.40 9.47
CA SER A 15 29.97 8.79 10.50
C SER A 15 29.41 8.91 11.92
N THR A 16 28.28 9.59 12.10
CA THR A 16 27.61 9.81 13.40
C THR A 16 26.32 9.03 13.56
N MET A 17 25.89 8.28 12.52
CA MET A 17 24.69 7.45 12.58
C MET A 17 24.95 6.22 13.45
N ASP A 18 24.08 6.00 14.43
CA ASP A 18 24.08 4.77 15.21
C ASP A 18 23.16 3.70 14.59
N ILE A 19 23.06 2.53 15.23
CA ILE A 19 22.23 1.42 14.75
C ILE A 19 20.74 1.81 14.71
N GLY A 20 20.30 2.67 15.63
CA GLY A 20 18.94 3.19 15.65
C GLY A 20 18.67 4.08 14.44
N ASP A 21 19.62 4.98 14.12
CA ASP A 21 19.52 5.85 12.94
C ASP A 21 19.46 5.05 11.63
N LEU A 22 20.30 4.01 11.48
CA LEU A 22 20.28 3.12 10.30
C LEU A 22 18.92 2.42 10.17
N SER A 23 18.36 1.92 11.28
CA SER A 23 17.05 1.27 11.28
C SER A 23 15.93 2.23 10.86
N GLN A 24 16.03 3.50 11.25
CA GLN A 24 15.07 4.54 10.84
C GLN A 24 15.18 4.86 9.34
N LEU A 25 16.38 4.86 8.78
CA LEU A 25 16.60 5.06 7.36
C LEU A 25 16.00 3.93 6.51
N ASP A 26 16.25 2.68 6.90
CA ASP A 26 15.68 1.52 6.22
C ASP A 26 14.14 1.57 6.22
N LEU A 27 13.54 1.89 7.37
CA LEU A 27 12.09 2.07 7.47
C LEU A 27 11.58 3.22 6.58
N ALA A 28 12.31 4.33 6.51
CA ALA A 28 11.92 5.46 5.67
C ALA A 28 11.94 5.08 4.18
N GLU A 29 12.94 4.32 3.73
CA GLU A 29 13.02 3.81 2.36
C GLU A 29 11.84 2.87 2.03
N ASP A 30 11.49 1.97 2.95
CA ASP A 30 10.35 1.05 2.78
C ASP A 30 9.01 1.81 2.65
N ILE A 31 8.84 2.89 3.42
CA ILE A 31 7.66 3.76 3.34
C ILE A 31 7.62 4.45 1.98
N ASP A 32 8.74 5.03 1.54
CA ASP A 32 8.84 5.71 0.25
C ASP A 32 8.53 4.76 -0.91
N TYR A 33 9.06 3.53 -0.87
CA TYR A 33 8.75 2.50 -1.85
C TYR A 33 7.25 2.17 -1.88
N SER A 34 6.63 1.98 -0.71
CA SER A 34 5.21 1.69 -0.59
C SER A 34 4.33 2.83 -1.13
N LEU A 35 4.72 4.09 -0.87
CA LEU A 35 4.04 5.26 -1.42
C LEU A 35 4.15 5.30 -2.95
N LEU A 36 5.33 5.03 -3.51
CA LEU A 36 5.52 4.95 -4.95
C LEU A 36 4.61 3.90 -5.60
N GLN A 37 4.50 2.71 -5.00
CA GLN A 37 3.59 1.66 -5.50
C GLN A 37 2.14 2.14 -5.54
N LEU A 38 1.67 2.79 -4.46
CA LEU A 38 0.31 3.35 -4.40
C LEU A 38 0.06 4.41 -5.49
N TYR A 39 1.05 5.27 -5.75
CA TYR A 39 0.93 6.28 -6.80
C TYR A 39 0.91 5.67 -8.21
N VAL A 40 1.74 4.65 -8.47
CA VAL A 40 1.76 3.93 -9.75
C VAL A 40 0.41 3.26 -10.01
N GLU A 41 -0.16 2.59 -9.01
CA GLU A 41 -1.49 1.99 -9.15
C GLU A 41 -2.58 3.04 -9.39
N ARG A 42 -2.50 4.19 -8.71
CA ARG A 42 -3.45 5.29 -8.92
C ARG A 42 -3.36 5.84 -10.34
N LEU A 43 -2.15 6.05 -10.87
CA LEU A 43 -1.94 6.48 -12.25
C LEU A 43 -2.55 5.50 -13.24
N ARG A 44 -2.29 4.19 -13.08
CA ARG A 44 -2.89 3.15 -13.92
C ARG A 44 -4.41 3.19 -13.91
N ASN A 45 -5.03 3.38 -12.74
CA ASN A 45 -6.49 3.49 -12.63
C ASN A 45 -7.01 4.75 -13.34
N ILE A 46 -6.29 5.87 -13.28
CA ILE A 46 -6.65 7.10 -13.99
C ILE A 46 -6.54 6.91 -15.50
N GLU A 47 -5.44 6.31 -15.99
CA GLU A 47 -5.25 6.00 -17.41
C GLU A 47 -6.36 5.09 -17.95
N GLU A 48 -6.76 4.07 -17.18
CA GLU A 48 -7.89 3.21 -17.54
C GLU A 48 -9.20 3.99 -17.60
N ALA A 49 -9.45 4.87 -16.64
CA ALA A 49 -10.64 5.72 -16.66
C ALA A 49 -10.69 6.65 -17.87
N LEU A 50 -9.53 7.16 -18.31
CA LEU A 50 -9.40 7.97 -19.52
C LEU A 50 -9.65 7.13 -20.78
N ARG A 51 -9.09 5.92 -20.89
CA ARG A 51 -9.40 5.00 -22.00
C ARG A 51 -10.90 4.73 -22.11
N ARG A 52 -11.55 4.48 -20.98
CA ARG A 52 -13.00 4.25 -20.94
C ARG A 52 -13.83 5.47 -21.32
N LEU A 53 -13.32 6.69 -21.11
CA LEU A 53 -13.95 7.90 -21.61
C LEU A 53 -13.89 7.95 -23.14
N GLU A 54 -12.74 7.61 -23.73
CA GLU A 54 -12.56 7.54 -25.18
C GLU A 54 -13.44 6.48 -25.82
N GLU A 55 -13.58 5.32 -25.17
CA GLU A 55 -14.46 4.22 -25.61
C GLU A 55 -15.95 4.46 -25.34
N GLY A 56 -16.31 5.51 -24.59
CA GLY A 56 -17.70 5.81 -24.21
C GLY A 56 -18.29 4.88 -23.15
N THR A 57 -17.46 4.08 -22.46
CA THR A 57 -17.87 3.15 -21.39
C THR A 57 -17.69 3.73 -19.99
N TYR A 58 -17.18 4.96 -19.89
CA TYR A 58 -17.01 5.65 -18.62
C TYR A 58 -18.34 5.83 -17.87
N GLY A 59 -18.28 5.66 -16.55
CA GLY A 59 -19.46 5.80 -15.69
C GLY A 59 -20.35 4.56 -15.61
N TYR A 60 -19.98 3.44 -16.23
CA TYR A 60 -20.65 2.15 -16.07
C TYR A 60 -19.80 1.16 -15.28
N CYS A 61 -20.42 0.29 -14.48
CA CYS A 61 -19.70 -0.71 -13.70
C CYS A 61 -19.17 -1.83 -14.62
N GLU A 62 -17.89 -2.15 -14.53
CA GLU A 62 -17.27 -3.24 -15.32
C GLU A 62 -17.83 -4.62 -14.98
N GLU A 63 -18.35 -4.81 -13.76
CA GLU A 63 -18.84 -6.12 -13.32
C GLU A 63 -20.31 -6.37 -13.71
N CYS A 64 -21.18 -5.37 -13.54
CA CYS A 64 -22.63 -5.55 -13.74
C CYS A 64 -23.22 -4.69 -14.85
N GLY A 65 -22.42 -3.85 -15.52
CA GLY A 65 -22.86 -2.94 -16.58
C GLY A 65 -23.76 -1.79 -16.14
N LYS A 66 -24.12 -1.69 -14.85
CA LYS A 66 -25.02 -0.64 -14.34
C LYS A 66 -24.29 0.69 -14.18
N PRO A 67 -25.00 1.83 -14.32
CA PRO A 67 -24.39 3.15 -14.12
C PRO A 67 -23.84 3.31 -12.70
N ILE A 68 -22.65 3.89 -12.60
CA ILE A 68 -21.99 4.28 -11.35
C ILE A 68 -22.59 5.60 -10.90
N GLY A 69 -22.96 5.70 -9.62
CA GLY A 69 -23.59 6.89 -9.08
C GLY A 69 -22.70 8.13 -9.23
N LEU A 70 -23.26 9.24 -9.75
CA LEU A 70 -22.53 10.49 -9.99
C LEU A 70 -21.79 11.01 -8.75
N LYS A 71 -22.39 10.89 -7.55
CA LYS A 71 -21.73 11.26 -6.28
C LYS A 71 -20.42 10.49 -6.08
N ARG A 72 -20.38 9.21 -6.46
CA ARG A 72 -19.19 8.37 -6.35
C ARG A 72 -18.13 8.81 -7.37
N LEU A 73 -18.51 9.03 -8.62
CA LEU A 73 -17.59 9.51 -9.66
C LEU A 73 -17.00 10.90 -9.34
N LYS A 74 -17.76 11.78 -8.67
CA LYS A 74 -17.25 13.08 -8.22
C LYS A 74 -16.16 12.97 -7.14
N VAL A 75 -16.25 11.95 -6.28
CA VAL A 75 -15.27 11.72 -5.21
C VAL A 75 -14.10 10.87 -5.69
N LEU A 76 -14.39 9.86 -6.52
CA LEU A 76 -13.44 8.86 -6.99
C LEU A 76 -13.63 8.62 -8.50
N PRO A 77 -13.11 9.52 -9.36
CA PRO A 77 -13.41 9.53 -10.80
C PRO A 77 -12.91 8.29 -11.56
N PHE A 78 -11.90 7.60 -11.02
CA PHE A 78 -11.29 6.41 -11.63
C PHE A 78 -11.87 5.09 -11.10
N THR A 79 -13.02 5.13 -10.41
CA THR A 79 -13.68 3.91 -9.90
C THR A 79 -14.16 3.03 -11.05
N ARG A 80 -13.79 1.75 -11.02
CA ARG A 80 -14.22 0.75 -12.02
C ARG A 80 -15.58 0.12 -11.70
N TYR A 81 -15.93 0.06 -10.42
CA TYR A 81 -17.11 -0.64 -9.93
C TYR A 81 -18.13 0.28 -9.25
N CYS A 82 -19.41 -0.14 -9.27
CA CYS A 82 -20.45 0.43 -8.43
C CYS A 82 -20.30 -0.06 -6.98
N VAL A 83 -20.96 0.62 -6.03
CA VAL A 83 -20.86 0.32 -4.59
C VAL A 83 -21.18 -1.15 -4.28
N LYS A 84 -22.25 -1.69 -4.87
CA LYS A 84 -22.68 -3.09 -4.63
C LYS A 84 -21.65 -4.11 -5.08
N CYS A 85 -21.05 -3.89 -6.25
CA CYS A 85 -20.01 -4.77 -6.80
C CYS A 85 -18.71 -4.65 -5.98
N GLN A 86 -18.33 -3.42 -5.62
CA GLN A 86 -17.18 -3.17 -4.77
C GLN A 86 -17.30 -3.86 -3.40
N GLU A 87 -18.44 -3.73 -2.73
CA GLU A 87 -18.70 -4.39 -1.43
C GLU A 87 -18.62 -5.92 -1.53
N ARG A 88 -19.06 -6.49 -2.65
CA ARG A 88 -18.99 -7.93 -2.91
C ARG A 88 -17.55 -8.39 -3.07
N LEU A 89 -16.75 -7.65 -3.85
CA LEU A 89 -15.31 -7.92 -4.05
C LEU A 89 -14.54 -7.85 -2.73
N GLU A 90 -14.80 -6.83 -1.91
CA GLU A 90 -14.17 -6.66 -0.59
C GLU A 90 -14.52 -7.82 0.35
N LYS A 91 -15.77 -8.29 0.37
CA LYS A 91 -16.18 -9.46 1.16
C LYS A 91 -15.51 -10.77 0.70
N MET A 92 -15.22 -10.89 -0.60
CA MET A 92 -14.53 -12.07 -1.14
C MET A 92 -13.02 -12.03 -0.88
N GLY A 93 -12.41 -10.83 -0.86
CA GLY A 93 -10.98 -10.63 -0.63
C GLY A 93 -10.58 -10.57 0.84
N GLN A 94 -11.51 -10.33 1.76
CA GLN A 94 -11.23 -10.44 3.19
C GLN A 94 -11.11 -11.92 3.59
N PRO A 95 -9.99 -12.38 4.18
CA PRO A 95 -10.07 -13.55 5.03
C PRO A 95 -11.10 -13.20 6.10
N SER A 96 -12.19 -13.96 6.19
CA SER A 96 -13.23 -13.64 7.17
C SER A 96 -12.55 -13.55 8.53
N LYS A 97 -12.83 -12.47 9.28
CA LYS A 97 -12.28 -12.28 10.64
C LYS A 97 -12.42 -13.56 11.49
N LEU A 98 -13.52 -14.31 11.25
CA LEU A 98 -13.78 -15.65 11.79
C LEU A 98 -12.76 -16.73 11.40
N LYS A 99 -12.30 -16.79 10.14
CA LYS A 99 -11.29 -17.76 9.67
C LYS A 99 -9.89 -17.40 10.17
N MET A 100 -9.58 -16.10 10.28
CA MET A 100 -8.29 -15.63 10.75
C MET A 100 -8.13 -15.82 12.27
N MET A 101 -9.21 -15.59 13.04
CA MET A 101 -9.22 -15.87 14.50
C MET A 101 -9.10 -17.36 14.82
N ARG A 102 -9.79 -18.25 14.10
CA ARG A 102 -9.65 -19.71 14.34
C ARG A 102 -8.25 -20.26 14.11
N ARG A 103 -7.49 -19.68 13.17
CA ARG A 103 -6.12 -20.13 12.87
C ARG A 103 -5.11 -19.75 13.96
N LEU A 104 -5.39 -18.74 14.75
CA LEU A 104 -4.50 -18.30 15.83
C LEU A 104 -4.66 -19.14 17.11
N GLU A 105 -5.82 -19.75 17.33
CA GLU A 105 -6.08 -20.68 18.45
C GLU A 105 -5.37 -22.03 18.27
N GLU A 106 -4.95 -22.39 17.05
CA GLU A 106 -4.28 -23.67 16.72
C GLU A 106 -2.74 -23.61 16.84
N LEU A 107 -2.18 -22.45 17.23
CA LEU A 107 -0.74 -22.19 17.30
C LEU A 107 -0.22 -22.06 18.74
N GLU A 108 -0.97 -22.53 19.75
CA GLU A 108 -0.45 -22.62 21.11
C GLU A 108 0.69 -23.68 21.13
N PRO A 109 1.96 -23.27 21.35
CA PRO A 109 3.07 -24.21 21.31
C PRO A 109 2.98 -25.14 22.52
N GLU A 110 3.08 -26.45 22.28
CA GLU A 110 3.33 -27.43 23.33
C GLU A 110 4.70 -27.10 23.95
N GLU A 111 4.70 -26.65 25.20
CA GLU A 111 5.90 -26.39 25.98
C GLU A 111 6.75 -27.68 26.03
N GLU A 112 7.95 -27.65 25.45
CA GLU A 112 8.93 -28.73 25.51
C GLU A 112 9.39 -28.92 26.97
N GLU A 113 8.80 -29.87 27.69
CA GLU A 113 9.41 -30.45 28.90
C GLU A 113 10.61 -31.33 28.50
N GLU A 114 11.78 -30.70 28.30
CA GLU A 114 13.07 -31.36 28.53
C GLU A 114 13.47 -31.13 30.00
N GLU A 115 13.12 -32.08 30.88
CA GLU A 115 13.84 -32.26 32.15
C GLU A 115 14.81 -33.45 32.06
N LEU A 116 16.02 -33.17 32.53
CA LEU A 116 17.24 -33.96 32.62
C LEU A 116 17.12 -35.29 33.37
#